data_AF-A0A6S7HMV1-F1
#
_entry.id   AF-A0A6S7HMV1-F1
#
_cell.length_a   1.000
_cell.length_b   1.000
_cell.length_c   1.000
_cell.angle_alpha   90.00
_cell.angle_beta   90.00
_cell.angle_gamma   90.00
#
_symmetry.space_group_name_H-M   'P 1'
#
loop_
_entity.id
_entity.type
_entity.pdbx_description
1 polymer ?
#
loop_
_entity_poly.entity_id
_entity_poly.type
_entity_poly.pdbx_seq_one_letter_code
_entity_poly.pdbx_strand_id
1 'polypeptide(L)' 'LLRSRSKRPLNQVRYLDLSSTNIVTLNQLELCPKLTTLIANHNHLESVPNLDCCPELWKLDLSHNK' A
#
# COMPACT_ATOMS: atom_id res chain seq x y z
N LEU A 1 -3.71 -0.53 -10.02
CA LEU A 1 -4.66 -0.43 -8.87
C LEU A 1 -4.51 0.88 -8.09
N LEU A 2 -3.29 1.34 -7.83
CA LEU A 2 -3.04 2.63 -7.14
C LEU A 2 -3.34 3.84 -8.02
N ARG A 3 -2.93 3.82 -9.29
CA ARG A 3 -3.19 4.91 -10.25
C ARG A 3 -4.68 5.19 -10.47
N SER A 4 -5.52 4.15 -10.47
CA SER A 4 -6.96 4.29 -10.64
C SER A 4 -7.68 4.77 -9.39
N ARG A 5 -7.02 4.72 -8.21
CA ARG A 5 -7.62 5.07 -6.91
C ARG A 5 -7.08 6.38 -6.32
N SER A 6 -5.98 6.91 -6.85
CA SER A 6 -5.38 8.15 -6.34
C SER A 6 -5.85 9.37 -7.13
N LYS A 7 -6.33 10.39 -6.40
CA LYS A 7 -6.61 11.74 -6.95
C LYS A 7 -5.39 12.67 -6.89
N ARG A 8 -4.27 12.21 -6.33
CA ARG A 8 -3.03 12.98 -6.14
C ARG A 8 -1.84 12.27 -6.79
N PRO A 9 -0.76 13.00 -7.11
CA PRO A 9 0.48 12.39 -7.57
C PRO A 9 0.98 11.33 -6.58
N LEU A 10 1.16 10.10 -7.05
CA LEU A 10 1.58 8.98 -6.22
C LEU A 10 2.96 9.20 -5.57
N ASN A 11 3.84 9.94 -6.28
CA ASN A 11 5.20 10.24 -5.81
C ASN A 11 5.28 11.19 -4.59
N GLN A 12 4.15 11.73 -4.13
CA GLN A 12 4.04 12.55 -2.94
C GLN A 12 3.23 11.89 -1.82
N VAL A 13 2.70 10.69 -2.04
CA VAL A 13 1.88 9.98 -1.05
C VAL A 13 2.76 9.53 0.11
N ARG A 14 2.43 9.99 1.32
CA ARG A 14 3.09 9.57 2.57
C ARG A 14 2.25 8.61 3.40
N TYR A 15 0.94 8.61 3.20
CA TYR A 15 -0.03 7.78 3.88
C TYR A 15 -0.96 7.15 2.84
N LEU A 16 -1.05 5.83 2.85
CA LEU A 16 -1.89 5.07 1.94
C LEU A 16 -2.77 4.12 2.74
N ASP A 17 -4.08 4.32 2.63
CA ASP A 17 -5.09 3.46 3.24
C ASP A 17 -5.88 2.76 2.15
N LEU A 18 -5.82 1.44 2.20
CA LEU A 18 -6.47 0.49 1.32
C LEU A 18 -7.27 -0.53 2.14
N SER A 19 -7.58 -0.23 3.40
CA SER A 19 -8.33 -1.11 4.28
C SER A 19 -9.69 -1.48 3.67
N SER A 20 -10.07 -2.75 3.78
CA SER A 20 -11.40 -3.23 3.33
C SER A 20 -11.73 -2.93 1.86
N THR A 21 -10.74 -3.00 0.96
CA THR A 21 -10.94 -2.71 -0.48
C THR A 21 -10.95 -3.95 -1.37
N ASN A 22 -10.99 -5.15 -0.78
CA ASN A 22 -10.98 -6.44 -1.46
C ASN A 22 -9.75 -6.64 -2.37
N ILE A 23 -8.60 -6.09 -1.99
CA ILE A 23 -7.37 -6.24 -2.77
C ILE A 23 -6.79 -7.64 -2.56
N VAL A 24 -6.44 -8.31 -3.66
CA VAL A 24 -5.79 -9.64 -3.64
C VAL A 24 -4.28 -9.51 -3.82
N THR A 25 -3.81 -8.46 -4.52
CA THR A 25 -2.39 -8.19 -4.73
C THR A 25 -2.10 -6.70 -4.60
N LEU A 26 -1.01 -6.36 -3.91
CA LEU A 26 -0.52 -4.99 -3.80
C LEU A 26 0.76 -4.83 -4.61
N ASN A 27 0.63 -4.21 -5.78
CA ASN A 27 1.72 -3.92 -6.71
C ASN A 27 1.84 -2.40 -6.91
N GLN A 28 2.93 -1.97 -7.54
CA GLN A 28 3.16 -0.57 -7.92
C GLN A 28 3.50 0.37 -6.75
N LEU A 29 4.03 -0.17 -5.65
CA LEU A 29 4.49 0.64 -4.50
C LEU A 29 5.72 1.48 -4.83
N GLU A 30 6.49 1.12 -5.86
CA GLU A 30 7.59 1.92 -6.40
C GLU A 30 7.14 3.29 -6.92
N LEU A 31 5.85 3.49 -7.18
CA LEU A 31 5.28 4.79 -7.53
C LEU A 31 5.11 5.71 -6.31
N CYS A 32 5.27 5.19 -5.09
CA CYS A 32 5.08 5.88 -3.82
C CYS A 32 6.39 5.86 -2.99
N PRO A 33 7.52 6.41 -3.49
CA PRO A 33 8.83 6.32 -2.80
C PRO A 33 8.88 7.05 -1.44
N LYS A 34 7.94 7.98 -1.18
CA LYS A 34 7.83 8.74 0.08
C LYS A 34 6.84 8.13 1.07
N LEU A 35 6.39 6.90 0.84
CA LEU A 35 5.37 6.27 1.66
C LEU A 35 5.94 5.96 3.05
N THR A 36 5.27 6.48 4.09
CA THR A 36 5.66 6.30 5.49
C THR A 36 4.69 5.42 6.26
N THR A 37 3.45 5.32 5.79
CA THR A 37 2.40 4.50 6.40
C THR A 37 1.56 3.81 5.32
N LEU A 38 1.45 2.49 5.44
CA LEU A 38 0.59 1.64 4.62
C LEU A 38 -0.40 0.89 5.50
N ILE A 39 -1.69 1.15 5.30
CA ILE A 39 -2.79 0.42 5.93
C ILE A 39 -3.49 -0.40 4.85
N ALA A 40 -3.38 -1.72 4.91
CA ALA A 40 -4.00 -2.65 3.95
C ALA A 40 -4.66 -3.84 4.65
N ASN A 41 -5.13 -3.63 5.88
CA ASN A 41 -5.85 -4.63 6.65
C ASN A 41 -7.24 -4.96 6.07
N HIS A 42 -7.80 -6.11 6.45
CA HIS A 42 -9.11 -6.58 5.97
C HIS A 42 -9.19 -6.68 4.44
N ASN A 43 -8.18 -7.29 3.82
CA ASN A 43 -8.13 -7.55 2.39
C ASN A 43 -7.94 -9.07 2.14
N HIS A 44 -7.62 -9.43 0.91
CA HIS A 44 -7.39 -10.82 0.49
C HIS A 44 -5.96 -11.02 0.00
N LEU A 45 -4.99 -10.26 0.54
CA LEU A 45 -3.58 -10.43 0.19
C LEU A 45 -3.13 -11.82 0.62
N GLU A 46 -2.56 -12.58 -0.32
CA GLU A 46 -2.02 -13.92 -0.06
C GLU A 46 -0.51 -13.91 0.22
N SER A 47 0.12 -12.75 0.01
CA SER A 47 1.53 -12.54 0.25
C SER A 47 1.84 -11.11 0.66
N VAL A 48 2.93 -10.95 1.40
CA VAL A 48 3.47 -9.64 1.76
C VAL A 48 4.03 -8.98 0.49
N PRO A 49 3.63 -7.74 0.16
CA PRO A 49 4.14 -7.02 -1.01
C PRO A 49 5.63 -6.70 -0.86
N ASN A 50 6.33 -6.49 -1.98
CA ASN A 50 7.70 -5.97 -1.92
C ASN A 50 7.68 -4.51 -1.41
N LEU A 51 8.40 -4.25 -0.32
CA LEU A 51 8.47 -2.95 0.35
C LEU A 51 9.82 -2.24 0.17
N ASP A 52 10.78 -2.83 -0.53
CA ASP A 52 12.14 -2.27 -0.73
C ASP A 52 12.11 -0.90 -1.43
N CYS A 53 11.05 -0.63 -2.21
CA CYS A 53 10.86 0.64 -2.90
C CYS A 53 10.31 1.76 -2.01
N CYS A 54 9.98 1.48 -0.74
CA CYS A 54 9.45 2.44 0.22
C CYS A 54 10.41 2.59 1.42
N PRO A 55 11.60 3.21 1.24
CA PRO A 55 12.64 3.26 2.26
C PRO A 55 12.26 4.07 3.52
N GLU A 56 11.23 4.92 3.43
CA GLU A 56 10.73 5.71 4.57
C GLU A 56 9.56 5.03 5.32
N LEU A 57 9.17 3.82 4.92
CA LEU A 57 8.03 3.10 5.51
C LEU A 57 8.39 2.63 6.93
N TRP A 58 7.66 3.13 7.92
CA TRP A 58 7.86 2.73 9.33
C TRP A 58 6.59 2.16 9.97
N LYS A 59 5.43 2.39 9.35
CA LYS A 59 4.14 1.84 9.80
C LYS A 59 3.48 1.01 8.71
N LEU A 60 3.19 -0.24 9.03
CA LEU A 60 2.56 -1.21 8.15
C LEU A 60 1.46 -1.97 8.92
N ASP A 61 0.25 -2.01 8.38
CA ASP A 61 -0.83 -2.86 8.87
C ASP A 61 -1.35 -3.76 7.75
N LEU A 62 -1.06 -5.06 7.87
CA LEU A 62 -1.53 -6.11 6.97
C LEU A 62 -2.48 -7.09 7.69
N SER A 63 -3.01 -6.72 8.87
CA SER A 63 -3.88 -7.61 9.65
C SER A 63 -5.14 -8.02 8.88
N HIS A 64 -5.71 -9.20 9.20
CA HIS A 64 -6.91 -9.71 8.52
C HIS A 64 -6.74 -9.83 6.99
N ASN A 65 -5.58 -10.32 6.56
CA ASN A 65 -5.34 -10.89 5.23
C ASN A 65 -5.19 -12.42 5.34
N LYS A 66 -5.01 -13.11 4.21
CA LYS A 66 -4.90 -14.59 4.18
C LYS A 66 -3.52 -15.08 4.58
#